data_AF-A0A9E2RJ88-F1
#
_entry.id   AF-A0A9E2RJ88-F1
#
_cell.length_a   1.000
_cell.length_b   1.000
_cell.length_c   1.000
_cell.angle_alpha   90.00
_cell.angle_beta   90.00
_cell.angle_gamma   90.00
#
_symmetry.space_group_name_H-M   'P 1'
#
loop_
_entity.id
_entity.type
_entity.pdbx_description
1 polymer ?
#
loop_
_entity_poly.entity_id
_entity_poly.type
_entity_poly.pdbx_seq_one_letter_code
_entity_poly.pdbx_strand_id
1 'polypeptide(L)' 'MQHKPYWRLSDSEREDISRGIEAGRTFANIAQALGRHASTISRAVRRNSGTSGYRAFSAARRGRRAAASRRTGK' A
#
# COMPACT_ATOMS: atom_id res chain seq x y z
N MET A 1 -3.92 15.44 -18.24
CA MET A 1 -3.87 14.10 -17.62
C MET A 1 -4.80 14.09 -16.42
N GLN A 2 -5.96 13.43 -16.52
CA GLN A 2 -6.91 13.35 -15.41
C GLN A 2 -6.39 12.33 -14.40
N HIS A 3 -5.94 12.79 -13.24
CA HIS A 3 -5.57 11.88 -12.15
C HIS A 3 -6.80 11.58 -11.30
N LYS A 4 -7.05 10.30 -11.01
CA LYS A 4 -8.17 9.93 -10.16
C LYS A 4 -8.03 10.61 -8.78
N PRO A 5 -9.12 11.17 -8.21
CA PRO A 5 -9.10 11.80 -6.89
C PRO A 5 -8.70 10.80 -5.80
N TYR A 6 -8.56 11.26 -4.55
CA TYR A 6 -8.08 10.47 -3.40
C TYR A 6 -9.08 9.37 -2.96
N TRP A 7 -9.39 8.47 -3.88
CA TRP A 7 -10.14 7.24 -3.71
C TRP A 7 -9.17 6.13 -3.26
N ARG A 8 -9.63 5.25 -2.36
CA ARG A 8 -8.85 4.13 -1.82
C ARG A 8 -8.32 3.21 -2.93
N LEU A 9 -7.00 2.96 -2.97
CA LEU A 9 -6.42 2.02 -3.93
C LEU A 9 -7.15 0.66 -3.88
N SER A 10 -7.61 0.20 -5.05
CA SER A 10 -8.16 -1.14 -5.22
C SER A 10 -7.09 -2.21 -4.99
N ASP A 11 -7.50 -3.46 -4.77
CA ASP A 11 -6.54 -4.56 -4.61
C ASP A 11 -5.66 -4.75 -5.87
N SER A 12 -6.23 -4.62 -7.07
CA SER A 12 -5.47 -4.65 -8.32
C SER A 12 -4.45 -3.51 -8.41
N GLU A 13 -4.84 -2.28 -8.03
CA GLU A 13 -3.89 -1.15 -7.99
C GLU A 13 -2.76 -1.39 -6.99
N ARG A 14 -3.03 -2.07 -5.86
CA ARG A 14 -1.98 -2.42 -4.87
C ARG A 14 -1.07 -3.53 -5.37
N GLU A 15 -1.58 -4.50 -6.12
CA GLU A 15 -0.75 -5.54 -6.75
C GLU A 15 0.18 -4.96 -7.81
N ASP A 16 -0.29 -4.03 -8.65
CA ASP A 16 0.58 -3.31 -9.59
C ASP A 16 1.66 -2.48 -8.90
N ILE A 17 1.34 -1.86 -7.77
CA ILE A 17 2.35 -1.18 -6.95
C ILE A 17 3.37 -2.17 -6.41
N SER A 18 2.91 -3.32 -5.90
CA SER A 18 3.81 -4.36 -5.39
C SER A 18 4.77 -4.86 -6.46
N ARG A 19 4.23 -5.26 -7.62
CA ARG A 19 5.01 -5.73 -8.77
C ARG A 19 5.97 -4.67 -9.29
N GLY A 20 5.51 -3.41 -9.33
CA GLY A 20 6.35 -2.28 -9.74
C GLY A 20 7.53 -2.06 -8.80
N ILE A 21 7.33 -2.20 -7.49
CA ILE A 21 8.39 -2.08 -6.49
C ILE A 21 9.37 -3.26 -6.57
N GLU A 22 8.88 -4.48 -6.69
CA GLU A 22 9.73 -5.69 -6.85
C GLU A 22 10.55 -5.64 -8.14
N ALA A 23 9.99 -5.07 -9.21
CA ALA A 23 10.69 -4.84 -10.47
C ALA A 23 11.63 -3.61 -10.44
N GLY A 24 11.83 -2.96 -9.28
CA GLY A 24 12.72 -1.80 -9.14
C GLY A 24 12.23 -0.53 -9.84
N ARG A 25 10.94 -0.44 -10.21
CA ARG A 25 10.37 0.74 -10.87
C ARG A 25 10.18 1.88 -9.87
N THR A 26 10.39 3.10 -10.33
CA THR A 26 10.14 4.31 -9.53
C THR A 26 8.64 4.49 -9.27
N PHE A 27 8.28 5.12 -8.15
CA PHE A 27 6.87 5.42 -7.83
C PHE A 27 6.19 6.26 -8.91
N ALA A 28 6.94 7.12 -9.61
CA ALA A 28 6.41 7.91 -10.73
C ALA A 28 5.99 7.04 -11.91
N ASN A 29 6.77 6.02 -12.28
CA ASN A 29 6.42 5.09 -13.36
C ASN A 29 5.19 4.25 -13.00
N ILE A 30 5.13 3.75 -11.77
CA ILE A 30 3.97 2.99 -11.28
C ILE A 30 2.71 3.88 -11.27
N ALA A 31 2.86 5.15 -10.85
CA ALA A 31 1.76 6.11 -10.80
C ALA A 31 1.22 6.45 -12.20
N GLN A 32 2.11 6.62 -13.18
CA GLN A 32 1.71 6.82 -14.58
C GLN A 32 0.94 5.63 -15.13
N ALA A 33 1.42 4.40 -14.90
CA ALA A 33 0.74 3.18 -15.34
C ALA A 33 -0.68 3.05 -14.74
N LEU A 34 -0.88 3.51 -13.51
CA LEU A 34 -2.17 3.45 -12.82
C LEU A 34 -3.05 4.69 -13.02
N GLY A 35 -2.57 5.73 -13.72
CA GLY A 35 -3.28 7.01 -13.84
C GLY A 35 -3.46 7.73 -12.49
N ARG A 36 -2.57 7.50 -11.53
CA ARG A 36 -2.61 8.06 -10.17
C ARG A 36 -1.49 9.08 -9.96
N HIS A 37 -1.60 9.89 -8.91
CA HIS A 37 -0.49 10.71 -8.46
C HIS A 37 0.58 9.87 -7.75
N ALA A 38 1.85 10.17 -8.00
CA ALA A 38 2.98 9.57 -7.29
C ALA A 38 2.89 9.78 -5.76
N SER A 39 2.31 10.90 -5.32
CA SER A 39 2.05 11.19 -3.90
C SER A 39 1.04 10.22 -3.27
N THR A 40 0.03 9.76 -4.03
CA THR A 40 -0.91 8.72 -3.58
C THR A 40 -0.18 7.39 -3.37
N ILE A 41 0.67 7.01 -4.32
CA ILE A 41 1.44 5.78 -4.26
C ILE A 41 2.42 5.83 -3.09
N SER A 42 3.19 6.92 -2.95
CA SER A 42 4.13 7.13 -1.85
C SER A 42 3.45 7.06 -0.48
N ARG A 43 2.28 7.70 -0.31
CA ARG A 43 1.50 7.63 0.95
C ARG A 43 1.01 6.21 1.24
N ALA A 44 0.51 5.51 0.22
CA ALA A 44 0.07 4.13 0.36
C ALA A 44 1.22 3.20 0.71
N VAL A 45 2.38 3.40 0.06
CA VAL A 45 3.61 2.68 0.35
C VAL A 45 4.01 2.94 1.79
N ARG A 46 4.23 4.20 2.19
CA ARG A 46 4.63 4.57 3.56
C ARG A 46 3.69 4.02 4.64
N ARG A 47 2.39 3.93 4.37
CA ARG A 47 1.38 3.39 5.31
C ARG A 47 1.43 1.86 5.45
N ASN A 48 1.80 1.15 4.37
CA ASN A 48 1.78 -0.31 4.28
C ASN A 48 3.18 -0.94 4.15
N SER A 49 4.24 -0.12 4.15
CA SER A 49 5.63 -0.53 4.22
C SER A 49 5.99 -0.79 5.68
N GLY A 50 6.54 -1.97 5.94
CA GLY A 50 7.23 -2.28 7.19
C GLY A 50 8.70 -2.60 6.93
N THR A 51 9.37 -3.21 7.90
CA THR A 51 10.80 -3.61 7.83
C THR A 51 11.13 -4.50 6.61
N SER A 52 10.13 -5.19 6.05
CA SER A 52 10.28 -6.12 4.93
C SER A 52 9.88 -5.54 3.56
N GLY A 53 9.64 -4.23 3.46
CA GLY A 53 9.16 -3.59 2.23
C GLY A 53 7.64 -3.38 2.17
N TYR A 54 7.13 -2.98 1.00
CA TYR A 54 5.70 -2.74 0.76
C TYR A 54 4.91 -4.04 0.77
N ARG A 55 3.98 -4.20 1.72
CA ARG A 55 3.02 -5.32 1.73
C ARG A 55 1.62 -4.80 1.45
N ALA A 56 1.16 -4.96 0.21
CA ALA A 56 -0.19 -4.63 -0.26
C ALA A 56 -1.32 -5.13 0.68
N PHE A 57 -1.12 -6.28 1.36
CA PHE A 57 -2.08 -6.97 2.22
C PHE A 57 -1.86 -6.84 3.74
N SER A 58 -1.15 -5.83 4.23
CA SER A 58 -0.73 -5.79 5.65
C SER A 58 -1.76 -5.21 6.65
N ALA A 59 -2.83 -4.55 6.19
CA ALA A 59 -3.81 -3.92 7.09
C ALA A 59 -4.64 -4.94 7.89
N ALA A 60 -5.07 -6.04 7.26
CA ALA A 60 -5.85 -7.09 7.94
C ALA A 60 -5.05 -7.80 9.05
N ARG A 61 -3.72 -7.93 8.89
CA ARG A 61 -2.87 -8.62 9.87
C ARG A 61 -2.58 -7.79 11.12
N ARG A 62 -2.54 -6.45 11.00
CA ARG A 62 -2.34 -5.56 12.16
C ARG A 62 -3.56 -5.53 13.10
N GLY A 63 -4.78 -5.57 12.54
CA GLY A 63 -6.00 -5.66 13.33
C GLY A 63 -6.05 -6.92 14.20
N ARG A 64 -5.63 -8.08 13.66
CA ARG A 64 -5.57 -9.33 14.43
C ARG A 64 -4.55 -9.29 15.58
N ARG A 65 -3.38 -8.68 15.38
CA ARG A 65 -2.35 -8.56 16.43
C ARG A 65 -2.80 -7.67 17.59
N ALA A 66 -3.45 -6.54 17.29
CA ALA A 66 -3.99 -5.62 18.29
C ALA A 66 -5.25 -6.15 18.98
N ALA A 67 -6.05 -7.00 18.31
CA ALA A 67 -7.19 -7.66 18.92
C ALA A 67 -6.78 -8.84 19.83
N ALA A 68 -5.73 -9.58 19.47
CA ALA A 68 -5.22 -10.70 20.27
C ALA A 68 -4.53 -10.24 21.58
N SER A 69 -3.88 -9.07 21.57
CA SER A 69 -3.20 -8.52 22.76
C SER A 69 -4.15 -7.93 23.82
N ARG A 70 -5.47 -7.93 23.58
CA ARG A 70 -6.47 -7.49 24.58
C ARG A 70 -6.94 -8.61 25.52
N ARG A 71 -6.54 -9.86 25.30
CA ARG A 71 -6.99 -11.01 26.10
C ARG A 71 -6.05 -11.41 27.25
N THR A 72 -4.84 -10.88 27.32
CA THR A 72 -3.87 -11.13 28.39
C THR A 72 -3.68 -9.85 29.21
N GLY A 73 -4.67 -9.56 30.04
CA GLY A 73 -4.67 -8.40 30.92
C GLY A 73 -5.84 -8.49 31.89
N LYS A 74 -5.86 -9.56 32.69
CA LYS A 74 -6.64 -9.63 33.93
C LYS A 74 -5.86 -10.44 34.95
#